data_AF-A0A9X6ACW8-F1
#
_entry.id   AF-A0A9X6ACW8-F1
#
_cell.length_a   1.000
_cell.length_b   1.000
_cell.length_c   1.000
_cell.angle_alpha   90.00
_cell.angle_beta   90.00
_cell.angle_gamma   90.00
#
_symmetry.space_group_name_H-M   'P 1'
#
loop_
_entity.id
_entity.type
_entity.pdbx_description
1 polymer ?
#
loop_
_entity_poly.entity_id
_entity_poly.type
_entity_poly.pdbx_seq_one_letter_code
_entity_poly.pdbx_strand_id
1 'polypeptide(L)'
;MAVQEGVVPEAAGTQEAHGGAVHRLKPNAIGLLGVVFMAVATAAPITAMTGNVPFMVSAGNGIGAPASYLVAMVVLAIFAVGFTSMAKHITSTGAFYGFISYGLGRTAGLASGLLATFAYVVFEPALIGIFSTFATGTLKDQTGLDVPWWAFAVLMLAVNATGTWFGVSVAEKLLVVLLATEVTILAAMAVSVALHGGGPHGFTFGPVNPVNAFKGTSAGLGLFFAFWSWVGF
;
A
#
# COMPACT_ATOMS: atom_id res chain seq x y z
N MET A 1 63.66 -8.32 32.98
CA MET A 1 64.56 -8.77 31.90
C MET A 1 64.09 -10.14 31.45
N ALA A 2 63.84 -10.27 30.14
CA ALA A 2 63.58 -11.47 29.36
C ALA A 2 62.19 -12.18 29.44
N VAL A 3 61.64 -12.34 28.24
CA VAL A 3 60.46 -13.06 27.74
C VAL A 3 60.92 -14.40 27.14
N GLN A 4 60.09 -15.45 27.21
CA GLN A 4 59.74 -16.44 26.15
C GLN A 4 59.11 -17.69 26.79
N GLU A 5 57.80 -17.93 26.57
CA GLU A 5 57.17 -18.71 25.47
C GLU A 5 57.18 -20.24 25.71
N GLY A 6 55.98 -20.81 25.77
CA GLY A 6 55.77 -22.25 26.02
C GLY A 6 54.31 -22.65 25.83
N VAL A 7 53.91 -22.76 24.57
CA VAL A 7 52.90 -23.62 23.93
C VAL A 7 51.91 -24.38 24.86
N VAL A 8 50.62 -24.07 24.70
CA VAL A 8 49.48 -24.83 25.26
C VAL A 8 49.14 -25.98 24.30
N PRO A 9 48.91 -27.23 24.78
CA PRO A 9 48.61 -28.36 23.91
C PRO A 9 47.17 -28.35 23.41
N GLU A 10 47.03 -28.82 22.17
CA GLU A 10 45.80 -29.01 21.41
C GLU A 10 44.94 -30.14 21.99
N ALA A 11 43.67 -29.84 22.31
CA ALA A 11 42.66 -30.83 22.62
C ALA A 11 41.33 -30.48 21.93
N ALA A 12 41.09 -31.19 20.83
CA ALA A 12 39.82 -31.79 20.41
C ALA A 12 38.59 -30.88 20.24
N GLY A 13 38.26 -30.63 18.97
CA GLY A 13 36.90 -30.82 18.46
C GLY A 13 35.88 -29.74 18.80
N THR A 14 36.09 -28.51 18.31
CA THR A 14 34.98 -27.58 18.12
C THR A 14 34.06 -28.12 17.02
N GLN A 15 32.92 -28.67 17.43
CA GLN A 15 31.76 -28.82 16.56
C GLN A 15 31.51 -27.48 15.85
N GLU A 16 31.70 -27.46 14.53
CA GLU A 16 31.14 -26.43 13.68
C GLU A 16 29.62 -26.49 13.81
N ALA A 17 29.08 -25.67 14.72
CA ALA A 17 27.68 -25.29 14.63
C ALA A 17 27.54 -24.53 13.31
N HIS A 18 27.03 -25.21 12.28
CA HIS A 18 26.43 -24.57 11.11
C HIS A 18 25.27 -23.68 11.59
N GLY A 19 25.60 -22.51 12.12
CA GLY A 19 24.68 -21.40 12.27
C GLY A 19 24.31 -20.98 10.86
N GLY A 20 23.21 -21.53 10.34
CA GLY A 20 22.66 -21.15 9.05
C GLY A 20 22.66 -19.64 8.95
N ALA A 21 23.47 -19.11 8.04
CA ALA A 21 23.59 -17.68 7.82
C ALA A 21 22.19 -17.15 7.57
N VAL A 22 21.60 -16.50 8.56
CA VAL A 22 20.25 -15.94 8.44
C VAL A 22 20.33 -14.99 7.26
N HIS A 23 19.58 -15.29 6.19
CA HIS A 23 19.63 -14.52 4.95
C HIS A 23 19.07 -13.13 5.24
N ARG A 24 19.95 -12.19 5.60
CA ARG A 24 19.56 -10.81 5.92
C ARG A 24 19.27 -10.08 4.62
N LEU A 25 18.20 -9.29 4.61
CA LEU A 25 17.92 -8.39 3.51
C LEU A 25 19.11 -7.43 3.32
N LYS A 26 19.41 -7.09 2.07
CA LYS A 26 20.51 -6.18 1.73
C LYS A 26 20.25 -4.81 2.38
N PRO A 27 21.17 -4.30 3.23
CA PRO A 27 20.99 -3.00 3.87
C PRO A 27 20.95 -1.89 2.81
N ASN A 28 20.06 -0.91 2.99
CA ASN A 28 19.87 0.22 2.08
C ASN A 28 19.60 -0.18 0.62
N ALA A 29 18.94 -1.32 0.39
CA ALA A 29 18.50 -1.71 -0.95
C ALA A 29 17.55 -0.67 -1.58
N ILE A 30 16.84 0.09 -0.73
CA ILE A 30 15.85 1.10 -1.13
C ILE A 30 16.19 2.39 -0.34
N GLY A 31 16.48 3.49 -1.05
CA GLY A 31 16.79 4.78 -0.44
C GLY A 31 15.53 5.52 0.05
N LEU A 32 15.68 6.64 0.77
CA LEU A 32 14.54 7.42 1.30
C LEU A 32 13.50 7.77 0.24
N LEU A 33 13.95 8.27 -0.92
CA LEU A 33 13.04 8.58 -2.03
C LEU A 33 12.34 7.33 -2.55
N GLY A 34 13.07 6.21 -2.67
CA GLY A 34 12.48 4.93 -3.06
C GLY A 34 11.38 4.49 -2.10
N VAL A 35 11.60 4.61 -0.80
CA VAL A 35 10.58 4.29 0.22
C VAL A 35 9.36 5.21 0.11
N VAL A 36 9.55 6.52 -0.07
CA VAL A 36 8.44 7.48 -0.22
C VAL A 36 7.64 7.18 -1.48
N PHE A 37 8.32 6.99 -2.62
CA PHE A 37 7.65 6.66 -3.87
C PHE A 37 6.95 5.32 -3.83
N MET A 38 7.54 4.31 -3.18
CA MET A 38 6.88 3.02 -2.97
C MET A 38 5.63 3.17 -2.10
N ALA A 39 5.68 3.93 -1.01
CA ALA A 39 4.51 4.18 -0.16
C ALA A 39 3.38 4.88 -0.94
N VAL A 40 3.70 5.92 -1.71
CA VAL A 40 2.71 6.64 -2.52
C VAL A 40 2.19 5.78 -3.68
N ALA A 41 3.05 4.98 -4.32
CA ALA A 41 2.64 4.08 -5.41
C ALA A 41 1.71 2.97 -4.91
N THR A 42 1.92 2.50 -3.68
CA THR A 42 1.07 1.48 -3.05
C THR A 42 -0.36 1.99 -2.79
N ALA A 43 -0.53 3.32 -2.65
CA ALA A 43 -1.86 3.93 -2.53
C ALA A 43 -2.68 3.91 -3.83
N ALA A 44 -2.06 3.59 -4.98
CA ALA A 44 -2.68 3.47 -6.30
C ALA A 44 -3.76 4.55 -6.56
N PRO A 45 -3.38 5.83 -6.69
CA PRO A 45 -4.30 6.95 -6.66
C PRO A 45 -5.42 6.88 -7.71
N ILE A 46 -5.13 6.46 -8.95
CA ILE A 46 -6.19 6.31 -9.96
C ILE A 46 -7.17 5.22 -9.54
N THR A 47 -6.68 4.10 -9.02
CA THR A 47 -7.53 2.98 -8.58
C THR A 47 -8.44 3.41 -7.43
N ALA A 48 -7.94 4.20 -6.48
CA ALA A 48 -8.79 4.76 -5.42
C ALA A 48 -9.88 5.69 -5.98
N MET A 49 -9.54 6.52 -6.97
CA MET A 49 -10.48 7.48 -7.57
C MET A 49 -11.50 6.81 -8.50
N THR A 50 -11.14 5.76 -9.23
CA THR A 50 -12.04 5.07 -10.16
C THR A 50 -12.80 3.92 -9.50
N GLY A 51 -12.24 3.32 -8.45
CA GLY A 51 -12.85 2.23 -7.68
C GLY A 51 -13.66 2.75 -6.49
N ASN A 52 -13.00 3.38 -5.51
CA ASN A 52 -13.59 3.65 -4.21
C ASN A 52 -14.55 4.85 -4.24
N VAL A 53 -14.17 5.94 -4.90
CA VAL A 53 -14.97 7.18 -4.92
C VAL A 53 -16.38 6.97 -5.50
N PRO A 54 -16.58 6.24 -6.61
CA PRO A 54 -17.92 5.96 -7.11
C PRO A 54 -18.81 5.24 -6.10
N PHE A 55 -18.27 4.28 -5.32
CA PHE A 55 -19.05 3.62 -4.26
C PHE A 55 -19.36 4.56 -3.10
N MET A 56 -18.41 5.41 -2.69
CA MET A 56 -18.64 6.43 -1.66
C MET A 56 -19.74 7.42 -2.05
N VAL A 57 -19.73 7.88 -3.30
CA VAL A 57 -20.68 8.86 -3.81
C VAL A 57 -22.06 8.23 -4.06
N SER A 58 -22.13 7.01 -4.58
CA SER A 58 -23.40 6.36 -4.94
C SER A 58 -24.12 5.70 -3.75
N ALA A 59 -23.38 5.07 -2.83
CA ALA A 59 -23.96 4.26 -1.75
C ALA A 59 -23.55 4.70 -0.34
N GLY A 60 -22.51 5.52 -0.21
CA GLY A 60 -21.96 5.96 1.07
C GLY A 60 -22.55 7.27 1.57
N ASN A 61 -21.71 8.30 1.61
CA ASN A 61 -22.01 9.63 2.12
C ASN A 61 -22.18 10.69 1.01
N GLY A 62 -22.19 10.27 -0.26
CA GLY A 62 -22.54 11.14 -1.38
C GLY A 62 -21.59 12.32 -1.50
N ILE A 63 -22.15 13.52 -1.43
CA ILE A 63 -21.40 14.77 -1.47
C ILE A 63 -20.33 14.85 -0.36
N GLY A 64 -20.50 14.14 0.76
CA GLY A 64 -19.54 14.10 1.88
C GLY A 64 -18.28 13.27 1.63
N ALA A 65 -18.11 12.66 0.45
CA ALA A 65 -16.95 11.82 0.14
C ALA A 65 -15.60 12.52 0.41
N PRO A 66 -15.35 13.78 -0.01
CA PRO A 66 -14.09 14.47 0.31
C PRO A 66 -13.88 14.68 1.82
N ALA A 67 -14.95 14.97 2.56
CA ALA A 67 -14.88 15.09 4.02
C ALA A 67 -14.44 13.78 4.69
N SER A 68 -14.83 12.61 4.17
CA SER A 68 -14.32 11.33 4.68
C SER A 68 -12.83 11.15 4.45
N TYR A 69 -12.29 11.60 3.32
CA TYR A 69 -10.84 11.60 3.09
C TYR A 69 -10.11 12.51 4.09
N LEU A 70 -10.67 13.68 4.41
CA LEU A 70 -10.11 14.59 5.43
C LEU A 70 -10.13 13.96 6.83
N VAL A 71 -11.23 13.32 7.20
CA VAL A 71 -11.32 12.60 8.50
C VAL A 71 -10.30 11.48 8.55
N ALA A 72 -10.20 10.65 7.49
CA ALA A 72 -9.21 9.58 7.42
C ALA A 72 -7.77 10.13 7.51
N MET A 73 -7.47 11.21 6.79
CA MET A 73 -6.16 11.88 6.84
C MET A 73 -5.79 12.30 8.27
N VAL A 74 -6.71 12.94 9.00
CA VAL A 74 -6.44 13.38 10.39
C VAL A 74 -6.18 12.18 11.31
N VAL A 75 -7.00 11.13 11.21
CA VAL A 75 -6.85 9.92 12.04
C VAL A 75 -5.52 9.22 11.75
N LEU A 76 -5.18 9.06 10.47
CA LEU A 76 -3.92 8.45 10.06
C LEU A 76 -2.71 9.32 10.42
N ALA A 77 -2.81 10.65 10.32
CA ALA A 77 -1.74 11.55 10.75
C ALA A 77 -1.43 11.43 12.24
N ILE A 78 -2.47 11.33 13.09
CA ILE A 78 -2.30 11.09 14.53
C ILE A 78 -1.64 9.72 14.77
N PHE A 79 -2.09 8.69 14.04
CA PHE A 79 -1.47 7.36 14.11
C PHE A 79 0.01 7.39 13.67
N ALA A 80 0.35 8.17 12.64
CA ALA A 80 1.71 8.32 12.13
C ALA A 80 2.69 8.77 13.21
N VAL A 81 2.26 9.67 14.11
CA VAL A 81 3.10 10.16 15.22
C VAL A 81 3.49 9.02 16.16
N GLY A 82 2.52 8.17 16.54
CA GLY A 82 2.79 6.99 17.37
C GLY A 82 3.68 5.98 16.65
N PHE A 83 3.34 5.67 15.39
CA PHE A 83 4.08 4.73 14.56
C PHE A 83 5.54 5.14 14.36
N THR A 84 5.80 6.38 13.98
CA THR A 84 7.16 6.91 13.77
C THR A 84 7.98 6.98 15.05
N SER A 85 7.35 7.20 16.21
CA SER A 85 8.02 7.16 17.52
C SER A 85 8.50 5.73 17.86
N MET A 86 7.65 4.72 17.62
CA MET A 86 8.02 3.31 17.83
C MET A 86 9.09 2.84 16.84
N ALA A 87 8.98 3.24 15.57
CA ALA A 87 9.92 2.86 14.50
C ALA A 87 11.37 3.30 14.77
N LYS A 88 11.60 4.34 15.58
CA LYS A 88 12.94 4.77 15.99
C LYS A 88 13.62 3.79 16.95
N HIS A 89 12.84 2.99 17.67
CA HIS A 89 13.35 2.11 18.74
C HIS A 89 13.30 0.64 18.35
N ILE A 90 12.38 0.25 17.47
CA ILE A 90 12.18 -1.15 17.07
C ILE A 90 12.43 -1.27 15.57
N THR A 91 13.57 -1.86 15.21
CA THR A 91 13.97 -2.14 13.82
C THR A 91 13.74 -3.62 13.49
N SER A 92 12.47 -4.01 13.38
CA SER A 92 12.08 -5.38 13.00
C SER A 92 11.55 -5.43 11.57
N THR A 93 11.98 -6.46 10.81
CA THR A 93 11.53 -6.73 9.44
C THR A 93 10.04 -7.07 9.34
N GLY A 94 9.38 -7.37 10.46
CA GLY A 94 7.96 -7.78 10.52
C GLY A 94 6.95 -6.64 10.58
N ALA A 95 7.36 -5.37 10.44
CA ALA A 95 6.48 -4.20 10.52
C ALA A 95 5.56 -4.23 11.77
N PHE A 96 4.24 -4.13 11.58
CA PHE A 96 3.23 -4.12 12.66
C PHE A 96 3.27 -5.36 13.56
N TYR A 97 3.57 -6.55 13.04
CA TYR A 97 3.76 -7.75 13.87
C TYR A 97 4.82 -7.52 14.94
N GLY A 98 5.92 -6.85 14.58
CA GLY A 98 7.01 -6.53 15.51
C GLY A 98 6.53 -5.60 16.62
N PHE A 99 5.90 -4.48 16.26
CA PHE A 99 5.43 -3.49 17.25
C PHE A 99 4.38 -4.07 18.19
N ILE A 100 3.42 -4.84 17.67
CA ILE A 100 2.36 -5.46 18.47
C ILE A 100 2.94 -6.55 19.38
N SER A 101 3.89 -7.36 18.89
CA SER A 101 4.54 -8.39 19.71
C SER A 101 5.31 -7.78 20.88
N TYR A 102 5.98 -6.63 20.66
CA TYR A 102 6.70 -5.92 21.71
C TYR A 102 5.77 -5.26 22.74
N GLY A 103 4.65 -4.68 22.31
CA GLY A 103 3.74 -3.96 23.20
C GLY A 103 2.72 -4.83 23.93
N LEU A 104 2.11 -5.80 23.24
CA LEU A 104 0.97 -6.59 23.71
C LEU A 104 1.32 -8.08 23.90
N GLY A 105 2.56 -8.47 23.60
CA GLY A 105 3.04 -9.84 23.73
C GLY A 105 2.84 -10.69 22.47
N ARG A 106 3.48 -11.86 22.50
CA ARG A 106 3.64 -12.75 21.32
C ARG A 106 2.32 -13.22 20.70
N THR A 107 1.29 -13.49 21.51
CA THR A 107 0.00 -14.02 21.02
C THR A 107 -0.75 -12.98 20.19
N ALA A 108 -0.87 -11.75 20.70
CA ALA A 108 -1.49 -10.64 19.97
C ALA A 108 -0.69 -10.28 18.71
N GLY A 109 0.64 -10.34 18.81
CA GLY A 109 1.54 -10.19 17.66
C GLY A 109 1.27 -11.23 16.57
N LEU A 110 1.27 -12.52 16.92
CA LEU A 110 1.02 -13.59 15.93
C LEU A 110 -0.35 -13.44 15.27
N ALA A 111 -1.39 -13.10 16.03
CA ALA A 111 -2.72 -12.85 15.50
C ALA A 111 -2.73 -11.70 14.49
N SER A 112 -2.03 -10.60 14.76
CA SER A 112 -1.95 -9.47 13.83
C SER A 112 -1.17 -9.79 12.56
N GLY A 113 -0.08 -10.56 12.66
CA GLY A 113 0.71 -11.01 11.50
C GLY A 113 -0.08 -11.95 10.59
N LEU A 114 -0.83 -12.89 11.17
CA LEU A 114 -1.71 -13.79 10.42
C LEU A 114 -2.86 -13.03 9.76
N LEU A 115 -3.49 -12.09 10.50
CA LEU A 115 -4.55 -11.26 9.95
C LEU A 115 -4.05 -10.39 8.79
N ALA A 116 -2.87 -9.79 8.92
CA ALA A 116 -2.24 -9.02 7.84
C ALA A 116 -1.98 -9.91 6.62
N THR A 117 -1.41 -11.10 6.82
CA THR A 117 -1.15 -12.06 5.72
C THR A 117 -2.44 -12.43 5.01
N PHE A 118 -3.49 -12.77 5.77
CA PHE A 118 -4.80 -13.08 5.21
C PHE A 118 -5.39 -11.90 4.42
N ALA A 119 -5.29 -10.68 4.95
CA ALA A 119 -5.73 -9.48 4.26
C ALA A 119 -5.02 -9.33 2.90
N TYR A 120 -3.70 -9.50 2.84
CA TYR A 120 -2.94 -9.44 1.57
C TYR A 120 -3.32 -10.56 0.60
N VAL A 121 -3.57 -11.79 1.08
CA VAL A 121 -4.03 -12.90 0.23
C VAL A 121 -5.39 -12.62 -0.41
N VAL A 122 -6.28 -11.92 0.28
CA VAL A 122 -7.58 -11.49 -0.26
C VAL A 122 -7.45 -10.24 -1.14
N PHE A 123 -6.50 -9.36 -0.83
CA PHE A 123 -6.27 -8.10 -1.53
C PHE A 123 -5.79 -8.32 -2.97
N GLU A 124 -4.85 -9.24 -3.19
CA GLU A 124 -4.31 -9.56 -4.52
C GLU A 124 -5.37 -9.92 -5.58
N PRO A 125 -6.26 -10.92 -5.36
CA PRO A 125 -7.29 -11.26 -6.34
C PRO A 125 -8.30 -10.13 -6.57
N ALA A 126 -8.55 -9.27 -5.57
CA ALA A 126 -9.40 -8.10 -5.75
C ALA A 126 -8.79 -7.11 -6.75
N LEU A 127 -7.49 -6.82 -6.64
CA LEU A 127 -6.78 -5.96 -7.58
C LEU A 127 -6.72 -6.55 -8.99
N ILE A 128 -6.48 -7.86 -9.11
CA ILE A 128 -6.50 -8.56 -10.41
C ILE A 128 -7.88 -8.47 -11.05
N GLY A 129 -8.95 -8.62 -10.27
CA GLY A 129 -10.33 -8.47 -10.75
C GLY A 129 -10.63 -7.06 -11.28
N ILE A 130 -10.20 -6.02 -10.55
CA ILE A 130 -10.33 -4.62 -10.97
C ILE A 130 -9.57 -4.39 -12.27
N PHE A 131 -8.29 -4.77 -12.33
CA PHE A 131 -7.46 -4.65 -13.54
C PHE A 131 -8.11 -5.33 -14.74
N SER A 132 -8.57 -6.58 -14.56
CA SER A 132 -9.15 -7.37 -15.65
C SER A 132 -10.43 -6.75 -16.20
N THR A 133 -11.25 -6.15 -15.33
CA THR A 133 -12.48 -5.46 -15.73
C THR A 133 -12.18 -4.22 -16.56
N PHE A 134 -11.25 -3.38 -16.10
CA PHE A 134 -10.84 -2.17 -16.83
C PHE A 134 -10.11 -2.49 -18.14
N ALA A 135 -9.26 -3.52 -18.16
CA ALA A 135 -8.55 -3.97 -19.36
C ALA A 135 -9.53 -4.49 -20.42
N THR A 136 -10.53 -5.29 -20.01
CA THR A 136 -11.59 -5.77 -20.90
C THR A 136 -12.40 -4.63 -21.50
N GLY A 137 -12.84 -3.68 -20.66
CA GLY A 137 -13.59 -2.50 -21.11
C GLY A 137 -12.77 -1.65 -22.09
N THR A 138 -11.52 -1.37 -21.74
CA THR A 138 -10.63 -0.55 -22.59
C THR A 138 -10.37 -1.21 -23.94
N LEU A 139 -10.13 -2.52 -23.97
CA LEU A 139 -9.92 -3.22 -25.24
C LEU A 139 -11.18 -3.17 -26.11
N LYS A 140 -12.35 -3.40 -25.50
CA LYS A 140 -13.63 -3.36 -26.19
C LYS A 140 -13.93 -1.97 -26.75
N ASP A 141 -13.70 -0.91 -25.97
CA ASP A 141 -13.99 0.46 -26.37
C ASP A 141 -13.06 0.93 -27.52
N GLN A 142 -11.80 0.51 -27.51
CA GLN A 142 -10.80 0.98 -28.47
C GLN A 142 -10.72 0.14 -29.75
N THR A 143 -11.02 -1.17 -29.67
CA THR A 143 -10.84 -2.11 -30.79
C THR A 143 -12.12 -2.84 -31.20
N GLY A 144 -13.17 -2.76 -30.38
CA GLY A 144 -14.39 -3.54 -30.55
C GLY A 144 -14.25 -5.02 -30.17
N LEU A 145 -13.05 -5.49 -29.81
CA LEU A 145 -12.79 -6.89 -29.50
C LEU A 145 -13.26 -7.24 -28.07
N ASP A 146 -14.14 -8.24 -27.97
CA ASP A 146 -14.66 -8.73 -26.70
C ASP A 146 -13.84 -9.94 -26.22
N VAL A 147 -12.80 -9.66 -25.42
CA VAL A 147 -11.97 -10.68 -24.78
C VAL A 147 -12.48 -10.92 -23.37
N PRO A 148 -12.67 -12.19 -22.94
CA PRO A 148 -13.18 -12.45 -21.60
C PRO A 148 -12.18 -12.04 -20.52
N TRP A 149 -12.70 -11.47 -19.42
CA TRP A 149 -11.90 -10.90 -18.33
C TRP A 149 -10.87 -11.86 -17.73
N TRP A 150 -11.15 -13.16 -17.68
CA TRP A 150 -10.24 -14.16 -17.12
C TRP A 150 -8.91 -14.23 -17.89
N ALA A 151 -8.89 -13.88 -19.18
CA ALA A 151 -7.67 -13.86 -19.96
C ALA A 151 -6.70 -12.78 -19.44
N PHE A 152 -7.23 -11.59 -19.13
CA PHE A 152 -6.46 -10.52 -18.49
C PHE A 152 -6.06 -10.86 -17.06
N ALA A 153 -6.90 -11.58 -16.32
CA ALA A 153 -6.58 -12.03 -14.96
C ALA A 153 -5.39 -12.99 -14.94
N VAL A 154 -5.40 -13.99 -15.82
CA VAL A 154 -4.29 -14.96 -15.97
C VAL A 154 -3.03 -14.26 -16.46
N LEU A 155 -3.15 -13.31 -17.40
CA LEU A 155 -2.03 -12.50 -17.86
C LEU A 155 -1.39 -11.72 -16.71
N MET A 156 -2.21 -11.04 -15.90
CA MET A 156 -1.73 -10.27 -14.75
C MET A 156 -1.05 -11.15 -13.71
N LEU A 157 -1.62 -12.32 -13.42
CA LEU A 157 -1.00 -13.32 -12.53
C LEU A 157 0.36 -13.79 -13.06
N ALA A 158 0.47 -14.07 -14.36
CA ALA A 158 1.72 -14.48 -14.97
C ALA A 158 2.78 -13.36 -14.90
N VAL A 159 2.38 -12.11 -15.16
CA VAL A 159 3.26 -10.94 -15.04
C VAL A 159 3.74 -10.76 -13.60
N ASN A 160 2.85 -10.86 -12.61
CA ASN A 160 3.22 -10.75 -11.20
C ASN A 160 4.16 -11.89 -10.77
N ALA A 161 3.85 -13.13 -11.13
CA ALA A 161 4.68 -14.29 -10.81
C ALA A 161 6.07 -14.22 -11.45
N THR A 162 6.16 -13.65 -12.65
CA THR A 162 7.43 -13.46 -13.35
C THR A 162 8.20 -12.28 -12.75
N GLY A 163 7.51 -11.19 -12.42
CA GLY A 163 8.10 -9.98 -11.83
C GLY A 163 8.71 -10.25 -10.44
N THR A 164 8.12 -11.14 -9.64
CA THR A 164 8.70 -11.54 -8.35
C THR A 164 10.03 -12.28 -8.50
N TRP A 165 10.28 -12.92 -9.65
CA TRP A 165 11.53 -13.64 -9.92
C TRP A 165 12.68 -12.71 -10.33
N PHE A 166 12.40 -11.62 -11.07
CA PHE A 166 13.42 -10.69 -11.57
C PHE A 166 13.85 -9.60 -10.55
N GLY A 167 13.27 -9.59 -9.35
CA GLY A 167 13.65 -8.71 -8.25
C GLY A 167 12.94 -7.35 -8.24
N VAL A 168 12.71 -6.83 -7.03
CA VAL A 168 11.85 -5.66 -6.75
C VAL A 168 12.39 -4.35 -7.35
N SER A 169 13.69 -4.26 -7.65
CA SER A 169 14.32 -3.02 -8.12
C SER A 169 13.86 -2.57 -9.51
N VAL A 170 13.43 -3.50 -10.37
CA VAL A 170 12.85 -3.17 -11.68
C VAL A 170 11.42 -2.66 -11.51
N ALA A 171 10.63 -3.31 -10.64
CA ALA A 171 9.27 -2.91 -10.33
C ALA A 171 9.22 -1.51 -9.70
N GLU A 172 10.14 -1.18 -8.79
CA GLU A 172 10.23 0.15 -8.17
C GLU A 172 10.37 1.27 -9.20
N LYS A 173 11.29 1.13 -10.16
CA LYS A 173 11.50 2.16 -11.21
C LYS A 173 10.27 2.32 -12.10
N LEU A 174 9.61 1.22 -12.44
CA LEU A 174 8.38 1.25 -13.22
C LEU A 174 7.26 1.94 -12.45
N LEU A 175 7.09 1.62 -11.16
CA LEU A 175 6.09 2.22 -10.29
C LEU A 175 6.26 3.74 -10.18
N VAL A 176 7.49 4.25 -10.09
CA VAL A 176 7.74 5.70 -10.06
C VAL A 176 7.23 6.38 -11.33
N VAL A 177 7.48 5.81 -12.51
CA VAL A 177 7.03 6.36 -13.80
C VAL A 177 5.51 6.29 -13.93
N LEU A 178 4.92 5.15 -13.55
CA LEU A 178 3.47 4.97 -13.57
C LEU A 178 2.79 5.95 -12.62
N LEU A 179 3.27 6.08 -11.39
CA LEU A 179 2.73 7.00 -10.41
C LEU A 179 2.84 8.46 -10.85
N ALA A 180 3.98 8.87 -11.43
CA ALA A 180 4.14 10.22 -11.97
C ALA A 180 3.09 10.50 -13.07
N THR A 181 2.82 9.49 -13.90
CA THR A 181 1.78 9.56 -14.94
C THR A 181 0.38 9.63 -14.31
N GLU A 182 0.09 8.81 -13.30
CA GLU A 182 -1.20 8.82 -12.58
C GLU A 182 -1.50 10.18 -11.95
N VAL A 183 -0.53 10.74 -11.22
CA VAL A 183 -0.66 12.06 -10.58
C VAL A 183 -0.88 13.14 -11.63
N THR A 184 -0.18 13.06 -12.76
CA THR A 184 -0.33 14.03 -13.86
C THR A 184 -1.73 13.99 -14.46
N ILE A 185 -2.27 12.80 -14.74
CA ILE A 185 -3.61 12.64 -15.33
C ILE A 185 -4.69 13.13 -14.34
N LEU A 186 -4.58 12.76 -13.06
CA LEU A 186 -5.51 13.21 -12.03
C LEU A 186 -5.45 14.72 -11.82
N ALA A 187 -4.24 15.31 -11.81
CA ALA A 187 -4.06 16.75 -11.72
C ALA A 187 -4.66 17.47 -12.93
N ALA A 188 -4.43 16.96 -14.14
CA ALA A 188 -5.02 17.52 -15.36
C ALA A 188 -6.55 17.45 -15.33
N MET A 189 -7.12 16.32 -14.90
CA MET A 189 -8.57 16.19 -14.70
C MET A 189 -9.10 17.19 -13.68
N ALA A 190 -8.45 17.31 -12.51
CA ALA A 190 -8.86 18.25 -11.47
C ALA A 190 -8.80 19.72 -11.92
N VAL A 191 -7.72 20.11 -12.61
CA VAL A 191 -7.56 21.46 -13.17
C VAL A 191 -8.61 21.71 -14.26
N SER A 192 -8.85 20.73 -15.14
CA SER A 192 -9.87 20.85 -16.18
C SER A 192 -11.27 21.08 -15.58
N VAL A 193 -11.66 20.30 -14.56
CA VAL A 193 -12.93 20.50 -13.85
C VAL A 193 -13.00 21.88 -13.19
N ALA A 194 -11.88 22.37 -12.64
CA ALA A 194 -11.83 23.70 -12.04
C ALA A 194 -12.00 24.84 -13.03
N LEU A 195 -11.39 24.72 -14.22
CA LEU A 195 -11.52 25.73 -15.28
C LEU A 195 -12.92 25.75 -15.92
N HIS A 196 -13.62 24.61 -15.96
CA HIS A 196 -15.00 24.52 -16.46
C HIS A 196 -16.06 24.92 -15.42
N GLY A 197 -15.65 25.41 -14.24
CA GLY A 197 -16.55 25.95 -13.23
C GLY A 197 -17.18 24.91 -12.29
N GLY A 198 -16.75 23.65 -12.34
CA GLY A 198 -17.29 22.57 -11.50
C GLY A 198 -18.61 21.98 -12.02
N GLY A 199 -19.46 21.49 -11.11
CA GLY A 199 -20.75 20.88 -11.45
C GLY A 199 -21.86 21.91 -11.76
N PRO A 200 -23.11 21.46 -11.99
CA PRO A 200 -24.25 22.34 -12.33
C PRO A 200 -24.51 23.48 -11.34
N HIS A 201 -24.03 23.36 -10.10
CA HIS A 201 -24.17 24.34 -9.03
C HIS A 201 -22.84 25.04 -8.67
N GLY A 202 -21.80 24.87 -9.49
CA GLY A 202 -20.47 25.43 -9.24
C GLY A 202 -19.72 24.76 -8.09
N PHE A 203 -18.66 25.42 -7.61
CA PHE A 203 -17.94 25.00 -6.40
C PHE A 203 -18.73 25.31 -5.14
N THR A 204 -18.88 24.32 -4.27
CA THR A 204 -19.49 24.48 -2.95
C THR A 204 -18.56 23.95 -1.87
N PHE A 205 -18.68 24.48 -0.65
CA PHE A 205 -17.92 23.98 0.51
C PHE A 205 -18.60 22.81 1.24
N GLY A 206 -19.78 22.38 0.77
CA GLY A 206 -20.49 21.22 1.30
C GLY A 206 -19.64 19.94 1.33
N PRO A 207 -18.92 19.57 0.26
CA PRO A 207 -18.13 18.35 0.21
C PRO A 207 -16.98 18.27 1.21
N VAL A 208 -16.41 19.41 1.61
CA VAL A 208 -15.27 19.48 2.54
C VAL A 208 -15.68 19.70 4.00
N ASN A 209 -16.97 19.91 4.26
CA ASN A 209 -17.47 20.05 5.63
C ASN A 209 -17.34 18.71 6.38
N PRO A 210 -16.52 18.62 7.45
CA PRO A 210 -16.27 17.36 8.16
C PRO A 210 -17.54 16.69 8.70
N VAL A 211 -18.57 17.48 9.01
CA VAL A 211 -19.85 16.95 9.50
C VAL A 211 -20.54 16.08 8.44
N ASN A 212 -20.32 16.38 7.16
CA ASN A 212 -20.91 15.62 6.05
C ASN A 212 -20.23 14.26 5.85
N ALA A 213 -19.04 14.03 6.40
CA ALA A 213 -18.41 12.71 6.42
C ALA A 213 -19.28 11.67 7.16
N PHE A 214 -20.04 12.13 8.16
CA PHE A 214 -20.89 11.30 9.03
C PHE A 214 -22.36 11.30 8.64
N LYS A 215 -22.71 11.88 7.48
CA LYS A 215 -24.08 11.96 6.96
C LYS A 215 -24.23 11.12 5.69
N GLY A 216 -25.48 10.88 5.28
CA GLY A 216 -25.82 10.13 4.07
C GLY A 216 -26.39 8.74 4.37
N THR A 217 -26.63 7.97 3.30
CA THR A 217 -27.29 6.66 3.34
C THR A 217 -26.48 5.66 4.17
N SER A 218 -25.15 5.69 4.04
CA SER A 218 -24.24 4.90 4.85
C SER A 218 -22.91 5.63 5.04
N ALA A 219 -22.83 6.44 6.10
CA ALA A 219 -21.61 7.13 6.48
C ALA A 219 -20.45 6.16 6.76
N GLY A 220 -20.75 4.97 7.31
CA GLY A 220 -19.77 3.92 7.57
C GLY A 220 -19.10 3.40 6.31
N LEU A 221 -19.86 3.21 5.22
CA LEU A 221 -19.29 2.83 3.92
C LEU A 221 -18.40 3.93 3.35
N GLY A 222 -18.83 5.19 3.44
CA GLY A 222 -18.04 6.34 3.01
C GLY A 222 -16.69 6.42 3.74
N LEU A 223 -16.70 6.30 5.06
CA LEU A 223 -15.47 6.28 5.87
C LEU A 223 -14.61 5.04 5.57
N PHE A 224 -15.20 3.85 5.45
CA PHE A 224 -14.47 2.62 5.12
C PHE A 224 -13.67 2.78 3.82
N PHE A 225 -14.32 3.22 2.74
CA PHE A 225 -13.65 3.41 1.44
C PHE A 225 -12.65 4.57 1.46
N ALA A 226 -12.86 5.58 2.29
CA ALA A 226 -11.86 6.62 2.49
C ALA A 226 -10.60 6.06 3.16
N PHE A 227 -10.72 5.33 4.28
CA PHE A 227 -9.59 4.65 4.93
C PHE A 227 -8.92 3.63 4.00
N TRP A 228 -9.71 2.87 3.25
CA TRP A 228 -9.22 1.91 2.26
C TRP A 228 -8.41 2.56 1.13
N SER A 229 -8.66 3.83 0.82
CA SER A 229 -7.91 4.57 -0.19
C SER A 229 -6.52 5.02 0.28
N TRP A 230 -6.21 4.83 1.57
CA TRP A 230 -4.87 5.07 2.14
C TRP A 230 -4.07 3.78 2.33
N VAL A 231 -4.41 2.70 1.60
CA VAL A 231 -3.60 1.47 1.59
C VAL A 231 -2.17 1.80 1.18
N GLY A 232 -1.18 1.42 2.00
CA GLY A 232 0.23 1.77 1.78
C GLY A 232 0.76 2.90 2.67
N PHE A 233 -0.12 3.56 3.43
CA PHE A 233 0.26 4.22 4.68
C PHE A 233 0.58 3.18 5.77
#